data_AF-A4RYS7-F1
#
_entry.id   AF-A4RYS7-F1
#
_cell.length_a   1.000
_cell.length_b   1.000
_cell.length_c   1.000
_cell.angle_alpha   90.00
_cell.angle_beta   90.00
_cell.angle_gamma   90.00
#
_symmetry.space_group_name_H-M   'P 1'
#
loop_
_entity.id
_entity.type
_entity.pdbx_description
1 polymer ?
#
loop_
_entity_poly.entity_id
_entity_poly.type
_entity_poly.pdbx_seq_one_letter_code
_entity_poly.pdbx_strand_id
1 'polypeptide(L)'
;MFNADLDKPIEDGPRAIATTLAAKAALADVLAQNDLFRDTCEAPVFACDLSQLNVKTSSRVSGPLRRSLPTLSEMYGADPYAVDSVLQNVSTLEAIFKANNARVKVDFKGGPEMIGLINQGLEELYNDLPADALAAGRAVFEACDLAVDATAEGDLECRIARAVSQNKRPSGGQS
;
A
#
# COMPACT_ATOMS: atom_id res chain seq x y z
N MET A 1 9.44 14.65 6.20
CA MET A 1 10.46 13.57 6.11
C MET A 1 9.74 12.26 6.41
N PHE A 2 9.09 11.65 5.41
CA PHE A 2 8.18 10.50 5.60
C PHE A 2 8.89 9.16 5.90
N ASN A 3 10.22 9.11 5.77
CA ASN A 3 10.99 7.86 5.86
C ASN A 3 11.52 7.54 7.27
N ALA A 4 11.56 8.49 8.21
CA ALA A 4 12.05 8.21 9.57
C ALA A 4 11.08 7.37 10.41
N ASP A 5 9.80 7.33 10.01
CA ASP A 5 8.76 6.55 10.67
C ASP A 5 8.51 5.18 10.01
N LEU A 6 9.27 4.81 8.95
CA LEU A 6 9.12 3.53 8.25
C LEU A 6 9.63 2.34 9.07
N ASP A 7 10.53 2.58 10.03
CA ASP A 7 11.16 1.52 10.83
C ASP A 7 10.42 1.22 12.14
N LYS A 8 9.33 1.94 12.45
CA LYS A 8 8.56 1.73 13.69
C LYS A 8 7.34 0.85 13.43
N PRO A 9 7.28 -0.36 14.02
CA PRO A 9 6.08 -1.21 13.96
C PRO A 9 4.85 -0.46 14.49
N ILE A 10 3.67 -0.83 13.99
CA ILE A 10 2.39 -0.35 14.52
C ILE A 10 1.92 -1.38 15.53
N GLU A 11 2.26 -1.19 16.79
CA GLU A 11 2.02 -2.18 17.86
C GLU A 11 0.54 -2.26 18.30
N ASP A 12 -0.29 -1.26 17.97
CA ASP A 12 -1.72 -1.29 18.23
C ASP A 12 -2.45 -2.13 17.17
N GLY A 13 -3.11 -3.20 17.59
CA GLY A 13 -3.69 -4.22 16.70
C GLY A 13 -4.83 -3.72 15.83
N PRO A 14 -5.86 -3.06 16.39
CA PRO A 14 -6.91 -2.45 15.58
C PRO A 14 -6.34 -1.46 14.54
N ARG A 15 -5.35 -0.65 14.92
CA ARG A 15 -4.68 0.27 13.98
C ARG A 15 -3.81 -0.44 12.95
N ALA A 16 -3.16 -1.54 13.31
CA ALA A 16 -2.40 -2.36 12.38
C ALA A 16 -3.34 -2.93 11.30
N ILE A 17 -4.48 -3.50 11.71
CA ILE A 17 -5.53 -3.95 10.78
C ILE A 17 -6.02 -2.79 9.91
N ALA A 18 -6.37 -1.65 10.50
CA ALA A 18 -6.82 -0.46 9.77
C ALA A 18 -5.78 0.02 8.73
N THR A 19 -4.49 -0.05 9.08
CA THR A 19 -3.39 0.29 8.18
C THR A 19 -3.30 -0.68 7.01
N THR A 20 -3.46 -2.00 7.23
CA THR A 20 -3.49 -2.97 6.13
C THR A 20 -4.69 -2.74 5.20
N LEU A 21 -5.86 -2.39 5.75
CA LEU A 21 -7.06 -2.06 4.97
C LEU A 21 -6.85 -0.80 4.12
N ALA A 22 -6.20 0.22 4.68
CA ALA A 22 -5.82 1.42 3.96
C ALA A 22 -4.81 1.14 2.83
N ALA A 23 -3.81 0.29 3.11
CA ALA A 23 -2.84 -0.16 2.10
C ALA A 23 -3.52 -0.96 0.97
N LYS A 24 -4.52 -1.79 1.30
CA LYS A 24 -5.33 -2.50 0.32
C LYS A 24 -6.15 -1.55 -0.56
N ALA A 25 -6.73 -0.49 0.00
CA ALA A 25 -7.38 0.54 -0.79
C ALA A 25 -6.37 1.28 -1.71
N ALA A 26 -5.15 1.51 -1.24
CA ALA A 26 -4.08 2.11 -2.03
C ALA A 26 -3.58 1.20 -3.17
N LEU A 27 -3.63 -0.13 -3.03
CA LEU A 27 -3.32 -1.07 -4.12
C LEU A 27 -4.25 -0.87 -5.32
N ALA A 28 -5.55 -0.62 -5.07
CA ALA A 28 -6.51 -0.33 -6.14
C ALA A 28 -6.21 1.01 -6.84
N ASP A 29 -5.82 2.05 -6.09
CA ASP A 29 -5.36 3.34 -6.65
C ASP A 29 -4.10 3.18 -7.51
N VAL A 30 -3.13 2.38 -7.05
CA VAL A 30 -1.91 2.07 -7.81
C VAL A 30 -2.24 1.31 -9.09
N LEU A 31 -3.14 0.32 -9.02
CA LEU A 31 -3.59 -0.44 -10.20
C LEU A 31 -4.25 0.49 -11.23
N ALA A 32 -5.17 1.35 -10.79
CA ALA A 32 -5.84 2.31 -11.67
C ALA A 32 -4.85 3.26 -12.34
N GLN A 33 -3.84 3.74 -11.60
CA GLN A 33 -2.77 4.55 -12.17
C GLN A 33 -1.89 3.78 -13.16
N ASN A 34 -1.60 2.51 -12.89
CA ASN A 34 -0.82 1.66 -13.78
C ASN A 34 -1.56 1.43 -15.10
N ASP A 35 -2.86 1.14 -15.03
CA ASP A 35 -3.71 0.97 -16.20
C ASP A 35 -3.82 2.27 -17.01
N LEU A 36 -3.99 3.42 -16.34
CA LEU A 36 -3.97 4.72 -17.00
C LEU A 36 -2.64 4.94 -17.75
N PHE A 37 -1.50 4.65 -17.12
CA PHE A 37 -0.20 4.78 -17.76
C PHE A 37 0.00 3.79 -18.90
N ARG A 38 -0.47 2.55 -18.77
CA ARG A 38 -0.44 1.58 -19.88
C ARG A 38 -1.15 2.14 -21.12
N ASP A 39 -2.29 2.79 -20.92
CA ASP A 39 -3.15 3.25 -22.02
C ASP A 39 -2.73 4.62 -22.58
N THR A 40 -2.07 5.46 -21.77
CA THR A 40 -1.72 6.84 -22.14
C THR A 40 -0.23 7.07 -22.41
N CYS A 41 0.66 6.20 -21.92
CA CYS A 41 2.09 6.32 -22.13
C CYS A 41 2.50 5.59 -23.41
N GLU A 42 2.41 6.29 -24.55
CA GLU A 42 2.91 5.79 -25.82
C GLU A 42 4.43 5.58 -25.77
N ALA A 43 4.91 4.56 -26.50
CA ALA A 43 6.33 4.32 -26.64
C ALA A 43 6.96 5.40 -27.55
N PRO A 44 8.10 6.01 -27.16
CA PRO A 44 8.83 5.79 -25.91
C PRO A 44 8.26 6.60 -24.74
N VAL A 45 8.13 5.97 -23.57
CA VAL A 45 7.46 6.52 -22.37
C VAL A 45 8.23 7.63 -21.64
N PHE A 46 9.14 8.35 -22.32
CA PHE A 46 9.98 9.38 -21.71
C PHE A 46 9.17 10.53 -21.10
N ALA A 47 8.05 10.89 -21.73
CA ALA A 47 7.17 11.96 -21.27
C ALA A 47 6.32 11.59 -20.04
N CYS A 48 6.22 10.30 -19.71
CA CYS A 48 5.44 9.85 -18.56
C CYS A 48 6.24 9.89 -17.25
N ASP A 49 5.60 10.44 -16.23
CA ASP A 49 6.13 10.43 -14.87
C ASP A 49 5.79 9.11 -14.16
N LEU A 50 6.51 8.05 -14.55
CA LEU A 50 6.38 6.70 -13.96
C LEU A 50 6.85 6.64 -12.50
N SER A 51 7.50 7.70 -12.00
CA SER A 51 7.86 7.79 -10.58
C SER A 51 6.64 7.71 -9.67
N GLN A 52 5.47 8.18 -10.14
CA GLN A 52 4.24 8.18 -9.34
C GLN A 52 3.85 6.79 -8.86
N LEU A 53 4.03 5.74 -9.69
CA LEU A 53 3.74 4.37 -9.29
C LEU A 53 4.69 3.93 -8.16
N ASN A 54 5.99 4.17 -8.35
CA ASN A 54 7.00 3.84 -7.34
C ASN A 54 6.74 4.55 -6.02
N VAL A 55 6.45 5.86 -6.05
CA VAL A 55 6.22 6.64 -4.84
C VAL A 55 4.90 6.25 -4.16
N LYS A 56 3.80 6.06 -4.91
CA LYS A 56 2.52 5.59 -4.34
C LYS A 56 2.72 4.24 -3.65
N THR A 57 3.35 3.28 -4.33
CA THR A 57 3.61 1.95 -3.76
C THR A 57 4.47 2.04 -2.51
N SER A 58 5.57 2.79 -2.53
CA SER A 58 6.45 2.92 -1.37
C SER A 58 5.74 3.54 -0.15
N SER A 59 5.09 4.69 -0.36
CA SER A 59 4.52 5.50 0.72
C SER A 59 3.17 5.01 1.26
N ARG A 60 2.39 4.28 0.45
CA ARG A 60 0.99 3.90 0.80
C ARG A 60 0.78 2.40 0.91
N VAL A 61 1.68 1.58 0.38
CA VAL A 61 1.55 0.12 0.39
C VAL A 61 2.72 -0.53 1.12
N SER A 62 3.94 -0.42 0.60
CA SER A 62 5.06 -1.21 1.12
C SER A 62 5.50 -0.78 2.51
N GLY A 63 5.66 0.51 2.74
CA GLY A 63 5.95 1.05 4.07
C GLY A 63 4.88 0.68 5.10
N PRO A 64 3.60 1.01 4.85
CA PRO A 64 2.50 0.66 5.75
C PRO A 64 2.41 -0.85 6.05
N LEU A 65 2.45 -1.72 5.04
CA LEU A 65 2.36 -3.17 5.25
C LEU A 65 3.55 -3.74 6.02
N ARG A 66 4.78 -3.27 5.78
CA ARG A 66 5.97 -3.67 6.55
C ARG A 66 5.85 -3.32 8.03
N ARG A 67 5.12 -2.26 8.37
CA ARG A 67 4.93 -1.82 9.76
C ARG A 67 3.77 -2.49 10.48
N SER A 68 2.73 -2.91 9.74
CA SER A 68 1.49 -3.41 10.34
C SER A 68 1.34 -4.92 10.32
N LEU A 69 1.86 -5.61 9.29
CA LEU A 69 1.67 -7.05 9.16
C LEU A 69 2.32 -7.87 10.30
N PRO A 70 3.53 -7.56 10.80
CA PRO A 70 4.12 -8.31 11.91
C PRO A 70 3.23 -8.34 13.16
N THR A 71 2.53 -7.24 13.45
CA THR A 71 1.61 -7.12 14.58
C THR A 71 0.42 -8.07 14.47
N LEU A 72 -0.03 -8.41 13.26
CA LEU A 72 -1.09 -9.39 13.08
C LEU A 72 -0.66 -10.78 13.55
N SER A 73 0.59 -11.17 13.26
CA SER A 73 1.15 -12.42 13.77
C SER A 73 1.35 -12.38 15.28
N GLU A 74 1.90 -11.29 15.80
CA GLU A 74 2.23 -11.17 17.24
C GLU A 74 0.99 -11.13 18.14
N MET A 75 -0.05 -10.40 17.74
CA MET A 75 -1.22 -10.17 18.61
C MET A 75 -2.40 -11.07 18.31
N TYR A 76 -2.57 -11.47 17.06
CA TYR A 76 -3.74 -12.24 16.63
C TYR A 76 -3.38 -13.64 16.14
N GLY A 77 -2.09 -14.01 16.14
CA GLY A 77 -1.65 -15.35 15.77
C GLY A 77 -1.75 -15.64 14.27
N ALA A 78 -1.79 -14.60 13.42
CA ALA A 78 -1.77 -14.77 11.97
C ALA A 78 -0.50 -15.51 11.52
N ASP A 79 -0.62 -16.41 10.53
CA ASP A 79 0.50 -17.22 10.05
C ASP A 79 1.68 -16.34 9.58
N PRO A 80 2.85 -16.42 10.25
CA PRO A 80 4.03 -15.66 9.86
C PRO A 80 4.49 -15.93 8.42
N TYR A 81 4.27 -17.15 7.90
CA TYR A 81 4.64 -17.47 6.52
C TYR A 81 3.71 -16.80 5.49
N ALA A 82 2.43 -16.65 5.82
CA ALA A 82 1.49 -15.88 5.00
C ALA A 82 1.84 -14.38 5.01
N VAL A 83 2.21 -13.84 6.17
CA VAL A 83 2.74 -12.47 6.30
C VAL A 83 3.98 -12.27 5.44
N ASP A 84 4.97 -13.16 5.55
CA ASP A 84 6.21 -13.08 4.76
C ASP A 84 5.95 -13.18 3.26
N SER A 85 5.02 -14.05 2.83
CA SER A 85 4.60 -14.17 1.43
C SER A 85 4.05 -12.85 0.89
N VAL A 86 3.18 -12.18 1.65
CA VAL A 86 2.66 -10.86 1.29
C VAL A 86 3.81 -9.84 1.17
N LEU A 87 4.73 -9.81 2.14
CA LEU A 87 5.86 -8.87 2.14
C LEU A 87 6.85 -9.13 0.98
N GLN A 88 7.04 -10.37 0.57
CA GLN A 88 7.83 -10.73 -0.61
C GLN A 88 7.17 -10.22 -1.89
N ASN A 89 5.87 -10.41 -2.07
CA ASN A 89 5.13 -9.90 -3.22
C ASN A 89 5.15 -8.36 -3.27
N VAL A 90 5.02 -7.69 -2.12
CA VAL A 90 5.17 -6.23 -1.99
C VAL A 90 6.56 -5.76 -2.43
N SER A 91 7.61 -6.47 -2.03
CA SER A 91 8.98 -6.12 -2.41
C SER A 91 9.24 -6.31 -3.91
N THR A 92 8.64 -7.33 -4.52
CA THR A 92 8.67 -7.55 -5.97
C THR A 92 7.92 -6.44 -6.72
N LEU A 93 6.74 -6.04 -6.24
CA LEU A 93 5.98 -4.92 -6.82
C LEU A 93 6.79 -3.61 -6.80
N GLU A 94 7.45 -3.31 -5.68
CA GLU A 94 8.31 -2.14 -5.53
C GLU A 94 9.49 -2.18 -6.50
N ALA A 95 10.12 -3.35 -6.68
CA ALA A 95 11.21 -3.53 -7.65
C ALA A 95 10.75 -3.29 -9.10
N ILE A 96 9.56 -3.78 -9.49
CA ILE A 96 8.98 -3.56 -10.82
C ILE A 96 8.77 -2.07 -11.06
N PHE A 97 8.11 -1.35 -10.15
CA PHE A 97 7.85 0.08 -10.36
C PHE A 97 9.11 0.95 -10.27
N LYS A 98 10.11 0.54 -9.48
CA LYS A 98 11.43 1.17 -9.49
C LYS A 98 12.12 0.99 -10.86
N ALA A 99 12.04 -0.20 -11.46
CA ALA A 99 12.60 -0.46 -12.79
C ALA A 99 11.84 0.30 -13.89
N ASN A 100 10.51 0.42 -13.78
CA ASN A 100 9.68 1.24 -14.67
C ASN A 100 10.10 2.72 -14.59
N ASN A 101 10.25 3.26 -13.38
CA ASN A 101 10.71 4.63 -13.16
C ASN A 101 12.12 4.89 -13.73
N ALA A 102 13.04 3.95 -13.53
CA ALA A 102 14.39 4.00 -14.10
C ALA A 102 14.41 3.75 -15.62
N ARG A 103 13.28 3.38 -16.22
CA ARG A 103 13.13 3.06 -17.65
C ARG A 103 14.06 1.94 -18.12
N VAL A 104 14.45 1.05 -17.21
CA VAL A 104 15.32 -0.10 -17.52
C VAL A 104 14.53 -1.16 -18.29
N LYS A 105 13.31 -1.45 -17.83
CA LYS A 105 12.36 -2.37 -18.46
C LYS A 105 10.96 -1.97 -18.02
N VAL A 106 10.21 -1.30 -18.90
CA VAL A 106 8.86 -0.84 -18.59
C VAL A 106 7.90 -2.01 -18.72
N ASP A 107 7.33 -2.42 -17.59
CA ASP A 107 6.41 -3.55 -17.47
C ASP A 107 5.11 -3.10 -16.79
N PHE A 108 4.06 -2.97 -17.59
CA PHE A 108 2.70 -2.64 -17.11
C PHE A 108 1.88 -3.89 -16.73
N LYS A 109 2.40 -5.11 -16.92
CA LYS A 109 1.71 -6.38 -16.61
C LYS A 109 2.14 -6.96 -15.27
N GLY A 110 3.44 -6.93 -14.96
CA GLY A 110 3.97 -7.47 -13.71
C GLY A 110 3.43 -6.76 -12.46
N GLY A 111 3.19 -5.44 -12.55
CA GLY A 111 2.59 -4.67 -11.45
C GLY A 111 1.20 -5.21 -11.05
N PRO A 112 0.23 -5.25 -11.99
CA PRO A 112 -1.09 -5.86 -11.75
C PRO A 112 -1.07 -7.29 -11.21
N GLU A 113 -0.16 -8.15 -11.71
CA GLU A 113 -0.01 -9.52 -11.22
C GLU A 113 0.36 -9.55 -9.73
N MET A 114 1.39 -8.80 -9.33
CA MET A 114 1.80 -8.73 -7.93
C MET A 114 0.73 -8.09 -7.04
N ILE A 115 0.02 -7.06 -7.53
CA ILE A 115 -1.12 -6.46 -6.81
C ILE A 115 -2.20 -7.52 -6.53
N GLY A 116 -2.50 -8.38 -7.52
CA GLY A 116 -3.43 -9.49 -7.36
C GLY A 116 -3.01 -10.47 -6.26
N LEU A 117 -1.75 -10.90 -6.26
CA LEU A 117 -1.19 -11.80 -5.25
C LEU A 117 -1.19 -11.18 -3.83
N ILE A 118 -0.84 -9.89 -3.72
CA ILE A 118 -0.88 -9.17 -2.44
C ILE A 118 -2.31 -9.09 -1.92
N ASN A 119 -3.27 -8.72 -2.78
CA ASN A 119 -4.68 -8.64 -2.39
C ASN A 119 -5.21 -9.99 -1.93
N GLN A 120 -4.90 -11.06 -2.65
CA GLN A 120 -5.31 -12.41 -2.25
C GLN A 120 -4.72 -12.78 -0.89
N GLY A 121 -3.41 -12.59 -0.68
CA GLY A 121 -2.75 -12.90 0.59
C GLY A 121 -3.30 -12.07 1.76
N LEU A 122 -3.67 -10.80 1.53
CA LEU A 122 -4.32 -9.98 2.55
C LEU A 122 -5.72 -10.51 2.90
N GLU A 123 -6.52 -10.95 1.92
CA GLU A 123 -7.83 -11.55 2.19
C GLU A 123 -7.72 -12.87 2.97
N GLU A 124 -6.75 -13.70 2.62
CA GLU A 124 -6.45 -14.94 3.35
C GLU A 124 -6.10 -14.62 4.81
N LEU A 125 -5.20 -13.66 5.04
CA LEU A 125 -4.88 -13.19 6.38
C LEU A 125 -6.12 -12.68 7.12
N TYR A 126 -6.98 -11.89 6.49
CA TYR A 126 -8.19 -11.37 7.15
C TYR A 126 -9.18 -12.46 7.53
N ASN A 127 -9.28 -13.53 6.74
CA ASN A 127 -10.15 -14.66 7.05
C ASN A 127 -9.64 -15.47 8.25
N ASP A 128 -8.33 -15.45 8.50
CA ASP A 128 -7.71 -16.14 9.63
C ASP A 128 -7.72 -15.32 10.93
N LEU A 129 -8.00 -14.01 10.86
CA LEU A 129 -8.08 -13.15 12.05
C LEU A 129 -9.36 -13.39 12.86
N PRO A 130 -9.33 -13.19 14.18
CA PRO A 130 -10.54 -13.10 14.99
C PRO A 130 -11.51 -12.05 14.44
N ALA A 131 -12.79 -12.42 14.30
CA ALA A 131 -13.78 -11.57 13.65
C ALA A 131 -13.99 -10.23 14.38
N ASP A 132 -13.87 -10.21 15.71
CA ASP A 132 -13.93 -9.02 16.55
C ASP A 132 -12.71 -8.11 16.33
N ALA A 133 -11.51 -8.68 16.18
CA ALA A 133 -10.31 -7.92 15.84
C ALA A 133 -10.43 -7.25 14.46
N LEU A 134 -10.88 -8.00 13.45
CA LEU A 134 -11.09 -7.45 12.10
C LEU A 134 -12.17 -6.35 12.10
N ALA A 135 -13.27 -6.55 12.85
CA ALA A 135 -14.32 -5.55 13.00
C ALA A 135 -13.82 -4.27 13.70
N ALA A 136 -12.99 -4.40 14.74
CA ALA A 136 -12.40 -3.26 15.44
C ALA A 136 -11.48 -2.46 14.51
N GLY A 137 -10.60 -3.12 13.77
CA GLY A 137 -9.72 -2.44 12.82
C GLY A 137 -10.47 -1.81 11.64
N ARG A 138 -11.53 -2.47 11.17
CA ARG A 138 -12.44 -1.90 10.16
C ARG A 138 -13.13 -0.63 10.67
N ALA A 139 -13.60 -0.63 11.91
CA ALA A 139 -14.23 0.55 12.51
C ALA A 139 -13.26 1.73 12.60
N VAL A 140 -11.98 1.49 12.93
CA VAL A 140 -10.93 2.52 12.91
C VAL A 140 -10.76 3.09 11.50
N PHE A 141 -10.65 2.24 10.49
CA PHE A 141 -10.49 2.67 9.10
C PHE A 141 -11.70 3.46 8.59
N GLU A 142 -12.92 3.03 8.91
CA GLU A 142 -14.17 3.67 8.49
C GLU A 142 -14.45 4.98 9.23
N ALA A 143 -13.85 5.19 10.42
CA ALA A 143 -13.94 6.43 11.17
C ALA A 143 -13.07 7.57 10.61
N CYS A 144 -12.20 7.29 9.63
CA CYS A 144 -11.34 8.29 9.03
C CYS A 144 -12.14 9.37 8.29
N ASP A 145 -12.04 10.62 8.74
CA ASP A 145 -12.63 11.75 8.01
C ASP A 145 -11.87 12.01 6.70
N LEU A 146 -12.55 11.72 5.58
CA LEU A 146 -12.04 11.85 4.22
C LEU A 146 -12.15 13.27 3.66
N ALA A 147 -12.86 14.18 4.34
CA ALA A 147 -12.98 15.59 3.95
C ALA A 147 -11.74 16.41 4.35
N VAL A 148 -10.96 15.92 5.33
CA VAL A 148 -9.69 16.54 5.73
C VAL A 148 -8.63 16.31 4.64
N ASP A 149 -7.87 17.35 4.27
CA ASP A 149 -6.82 17.24 3.25
C ASP A 149 -5.78 16.14 3.59
N ALA A 150 -5.40 15.36 2.58
CA ALA A 150 -4.49 14.22 2.74
C ALA A 150 -3.09 14.56 3.29
N THR A 151 -2.66 15.83 3.20
CA THR A 151 -1.36 16.29 3.71
C THR A 151 -1.43 16.75 5.17
N ALA A 152 -2.63 16.94 5.72
CA ALA A 152 -2.81 17.27 7.12
C ALA A 152 -2.28 16.15 8.02
N GLU A 153 -1.90 16.51 9.25
CA GLU A 153 -1.50 15.54 10.26
C GLU A 153 -2.65 14.59 10.60
N GLY A 154 -2.28 13.38 11.03
CA GLY A 154 -3.22 12.33 11.38
C GLY A 154 -2.56 10.97 11.36
N ASP A 155 -3.36 10.00 11.80
CA ASP A 155 -2.98 8.60 11.80
C ASP A 155 -2.74 8.05 10.39
N LEU A 156 -1.81 7.11 10.27
CA LEU A 156 -1.28 6.65 8.98
C LEU A 156 -2.40 6.11 8.07
N GLU A 157 -3.25 5.26 8.62
CA GLU A 157 -4.43 4.67 7.97
C GLU A 157 -5.34 5.76 7.39
N CYS A 158 -5.62 6.81 8.14
CA CYS A 158 -6.49 7.91 7.70
C CYS A 158 -5.80 8.80 6.67
N ARG A 159 -4.49 9.03 6.80
CA ARG A 159 -3.72 9.76 5.77
C ARG A 159 -3.71 9.03 4.44
N ILE A 160 -3.55 7.70 4.46
CA ILE A 160 -3.62 6.88 3.25
C ILE A 160 -5.04 6.91 2.68
N ALA A 161 -6.07 6.72 3.52
CA ALA A 161 -7.47 6.75 3.09
C ALA A 161 -7.83 8.08 2.42
N ARG A 162 -7.45 9.22 3.01
CA ARG A 162 -7.61 10.56 2.42
C ARG A 162 -6.86 10.71 1.11
N ALA A 163 -5.62 10.22 1.05
CA ALA A 163 -4.81 10.32 -0.16
C ALA A 163 -5.41 9.54 -1.34
N VAL A 164 -6.02 8.37 -1.05
CA VAL A 164 -6.76 7.57 -2.03
C VAL A 164 -8.06 8.26 -2.43
N SER A 165 -8.89 8.68 -1.46
CA SER A 165 -10.20 9.29 -1.73
C SER A 165 -10.11 10.60 -2.52
N GLN A 166 -9.06 11.39 -2.27
CA GLN A 166 -8.83 12.68 -2.94
C GLN A 166 -8.00 12.54 -4.21
N ASN A 167 -7.65 11.31 -4.63
CA ASN A 167 -6.71 11.02 -5.73
C ASN A 167 -5.45 11.90 -5.65
N LYS A 168 -4.91 12.07 -4.45
CA LYS A 168 -3.80 12.99 -4.20
C LYS A 168 -2.57 12.43 -4.90
N ARG A 169 -1.86 13.27 -5.65
CA ARG A 169 -0.54 12.90 -6.19
C ARG A 169 0.40 12.58 -5.01
N PRO A 170 1.21 11.52 -5.08
CA PRO A 170 2.19 11.25 -4.04
C PRO A 170 3.16 12.43 -3.91
N SER A 171 3.39 12.89 -2.68
CA SER A 171 4.40 13.90 -2.37
C SER A 171 5.53 13.24 -1.57
N GLY A 172 6.70 13.07 -2.19
CA GLY A 172 7.90 12.54 -1.56
C GLY A 172 8.31 11.16 -2.07
N GLY A 173 9.34 11.14 -2.92
CA GLY A 173 10.08 9.98 -3.39
C GLY A 173 11.34 10.52 -4.08
N GLN A 174 12.47 9.84 -3.90
CA GLN A 174 13.81 10.34 -4.19
C GLN A 174 13.93 11.11 -5.51
N SER A 175 14.33 12.39 -5.41
CA SER A 175 15.29 13.01 -6.32
C SER A 175 16.68 12.47 -6.04
#